data_AF-A0A1P8KMN7-F1
#
_entry.id   AF-A0A1P8KMN7-F1
#
_cell.length_a   1.000
_cell.length_b   1.000
_cell.length_c   1.000
_cell.angle_alpha   90.00
_cell.angle_beta   90.00
_cell.angle_gamma   90.00
#
_symmetry.space_group_name_H-M   'P 1'
#
loop_
_entity.id
_entity.type
_entity.pdbx_description
1 polymer ?
#
loop_
_entity_poly.entity_id
_entity_poly.type
_entity_poly.pdbx_seq_one_letter_code
_entity_poly.pdbx_strand_id
1 'polypeptide(L)' 'MIKITIYNIDGSMQTPWEENSNFIDKLYQLEEMGYKGKYLLDTLITDDWGVPPSSVIIEGIYKNEKVKRMISYE' A
#
# COMPACT_ATOMS: atom_id res chain seq x y z
N MET A 1 0.73 -10.61 9.45
CA MET A 1 1.10 -10.75 8.03
C MET A 1 0.22 -9.81 7.23
N ILE A 2 0.85 -8.92 6.47
CA ILE A 2 0.18 -7.88 5.68
C ILE A 2 0.44 -8.20 4.23
N LYS A 3 -0.62 -8.32 3.44
CA LYS A 3 -0.57 -8.56 2.00
C LYS A 3 -0.71 -7.23 1.29
N ILE A 4 0.20 -6.97 0.35
CA ILE A 4 0.12 -5.81 -0.54
C ILE A 4 -0.16 -6.30 -1.95
N THR A 5 -1.16 -5.69 -2.58
CA THR A 5 -1.60 -6.01 -3.94
C THR A 5 -1.62 -4.73 -4.76
N ILE A 6 -0.93 -4.73 -5.89
CA ILE A 6 -0.88 -3.60 -6.80
C ILE A 6 -1.80 -3.86 -7.99
N TYR A 7 -2.61 -2.87 -8.34
CA TYR A 7 -3.33 -2.82 -9.59
C TYR A 7 -2.68 -1.80 -10.51
N ASN A 8 -2.40 -2.20 -11.75
CA ASN A 8 -1.88 -1.33 -12.80
C ASN A 8 -3.03 -0.55 -13.46
N ILE A 9 -2.68 0.40 -14.35
CA ILE A 9 -3.63 1.27 -15.06
C ILE A 9 -4.53 0.46 -16.01
N ASP A 10 -4.03 -0.64 -16.56
CA ASP A 10 -4.77 -1.55 -17.45
C ASP A 10 -5.70 -2.53 -16.67
N GLY A 11 -5.74 -2.41 -15.35
CA GLY A 11 -6.50 -3.30 -14.47
C GLY A 11 -5.80 -4.64 -14.18
N SER A 12 -4.60 -4.88 -14.74
CA SER A 12 -3.81 -6.05 -14.38
C SER A 12 -3.32 -5.95 -12.94
N MET A 13 -3.21 -7.10 -12.28
CA MET A 13 -2.79 -7.20 -10.89
C MET A 13 -1.36 -7.76 -10.85
N GLN A 14 -0.46 -7.09 -10.12
CA GLN A 14 0.88 -7.63 -9.87
C GLN A 14 0.81 -8.76 -8.84
N THR A 15 1.82 -9.63 -8.83
CA THR A 15 1.93 -10.69 -7.82
C THR A 15 1.96 -10.05 -6.43
N PRO A 16 1.01 -10.38 -5.54
CA PRO A 16 1.02 -9.83 -4.20
C PRO A 16 2.25 -10.30 -3.43
N TRP A 17 2.80 -9.42 -2.59
CA TRP A 17 3.85 -9.79 -1.65
C TRP A 17 3.38 -9.54 -0.22
N GLU A 18 4.17 -10.06 0.72
CA GLU A 18 3.86 -10.01 2.14
C GLU A 18 4.86 -9.14 2.89
N GLU A 19 4.33 -8.40 3.85
CA GLU A 19 5.05 -7.53 4.76
C GLU A 19 4.67 -7.84 6.21
N ASN A 20 5.51 -7.34 7.11
CA ASN A 20 5.28 -7.43 8.55
C ASN A 20 4.31 -6.33 9.05
N SER A 21 3.95 -6.38 10.33
CA SER A 21 3.06 -5.39 10.94
C SER A 21 3.62 -3.97 10.97
N ASN A 22 4.95 -3.81 10.98
CA ASN A 22 5.59 -2.48 11.02
C ASN A 22 5.28 -1.68 9.75
N PHE A 23 4.91 -2.37 8.66
CA PHE A 23 4.43 -1.73 7.44
C PHE A 23 3.16 -0.90 7.68
N ILE A 24 2.23 -1.40 8.50
CA ILE A 24 1.01 -0.66 8.88
C ILE A 24 1.33 0.49 9.83
N ASP A 25 2.29 0.32 10.74
CA ASP A 25 2.76 1.43 11.58
C ASP A 25 3.29 2.58 10.73
N LYS A 26 4.12 2.28 9.71
CA LYS A 26 4.65 3.28 8.77
C LYS A 26 3.54 3.92 7.93
N LEU A 27 2.58 3.13 7.45
CA LEU A 27 1.41 3.65 6.72
C LEU A 27 0.67 4.70 7.55
N TYR A 28 0.32 4.39 8.79
CA TYR A 28 -0.41 5.32 9.66
C TYR A 28 0.42 6.56 10.01
N GLN A 29 1.71 6.42 10.27
CA GLN A 29 2.60 7.57 10.49
C GLN A 29 2.59 8.53 9.28
N LEU A 30 2.69 8.00 8.07
CA LEU A 30 2.68 8.82 6.86
C LEU A 30 1.31 9.49 6.63
N GLU A 31 0.21 8.78 6.88
CA GLU A 31 -1.14 9.35 6.82
C GLU A 31 -1.33 10.48 7.85
N GLU A 32 -0.83 10.31 9.08
CA GLU A 32 -0.84 11.33 10.14
C GLU A 32 0.00 12.55 9.77
N MET A 33 1.11 12.37 9.05
CA MET A 33 1.92 13.44 8.47
C MET A 33 1.24 14.12 7.27
N GLY A 34 0.09 13.63 6.83
CA GLY A 34 -0.71 14.20 5.74
C GLY A 34 -0.40 13.67 4.35
N TYR A 35 0.45 12.64 4.23
CA TYR A 35 0.72 12.00 2.94
C TYR A 35 -0.51 11.24 2.45
N LYS A 36 -0.79 11.37 1.14
CA LYS A 36 -1.92 10.70 0.46
C LYS A 36 -1.52 10.33 -0.96
N GLY A 37 -2.31 9.43 -1.55
CA GLY A 37 -2.22 9.08 -2.97
C GLY A 37 -0.81 8.67 -3.39
N LYS A 38 -0.35 9.22 -4.51
CA LYS A 38 1.03 9.09 -5.01
C LYS A 38 2.08 9.25 -3.91
N TYR A 39 2.07 10.37 -3.18
CA TYR A 39 3.15 10.70 -2.23
C TYR A 39 3.23 9.70 -1.09
N LEU A 40 2.08 9.20 -0.63
CA LEU A 40 2.02 8.15 0.37
C LEU A 40 2.64 6.85 -0.17
N LEU A 41 2.25 6.45 -1.37
CA LEU A 41 2.71 5.21 -1.99
C LEU A 41 4.20 5.25 -2.31
N ASP A 42 4.71 6.32 -2.92
CA ASP A 42 6.14 6.48 -3.25
C ASP A 42 7.02 6.47 -1.99
N THR A 43 6.50 6.96 -0.86
CA THR A 43 7.23 6.97 0.43
C THR A 43 7.12 5.62 1.16
N LEU A 44 5.96 4.95 1.05
CA LEU A 44 5.67 3.70 1.74
C LEU A 44 6.35 2.52 1.05
N ILE A 45 6.15 2.41 -0.27
CA ILE A 45 6.62 1.35 -1.15
C ILE A 45 7.58 2.04 -2.13
N THR A 46 8.88 1.85 -1.89
CA THR A 46 9.94 2.42 -2.72
C THR A 46 9.68 2.12 -4.20
N ASP A 47 9.78 3.17 -5.02
CA ASP A 47 9.27 3.44 -6.37
C ASP A 47 9.57 2.42 -7.51
N ASP A 48 9.79 1.14 -7.22
CA ASP A 48 10.16 0.12 -8.21
C ASP A 48 8.92 -0.49 -8.91
N TRP A 49 7.96 0.35 -9.27
CA TRP A 49 6.71 -0.05 -9.92
C TRP A 49 6.88 -0.37 -11.41
N GLY A 50 7.94 0.15 -12.04
CA GLY A 50 8.13 0.20 -13.49
C GLY A 50 7.19 1.19 -14.17
N VAL A 51 5.87 0.97 -14.07
CA VAL A 51 4.81 1.89 -14.49
C VAL A 51 3.99 2.27 -13.24
N PRO A 52 3.62 3.56 -13.07
CA PRO A 52 2.78 3.96 -11.95
C PRO A 52 1.51 3.10 -11.84
N PRO A 53 1.18 2.59 -10.64
CA PRO A 53 -0.02 1.79 -10.46
C PRO A 53 -1.28 2.67 -10.53
N SER A 54 -2.44 2.05 -10.69
CA SER A 54 -3.73 2.73 -10.49
C SER A 54 -4.09 2.80 -9.00
N SER A 55 -3.88 1.69 -8.28
CA SER A 55 -4.18 1.60 -6.86
C SER A 55 -3.40 0.50 -6.18
N VAL A 56 -3.27 0.61 -4.86
CA VAL A 56 -2.65 -0.39 -4.01
C VAL A 56 -3.63 -0.78 -2.91
N ILE A 57 -3.82 -2.09 -2.73
CA ILE A 57 -4.59 -2.66 -1.62
C ILE A 57 -3.61 -3.23 -0.59
N ILE A 58 -3.73 -2.75 0.64
CA ILE A 58 -2.97 -3.21 1.80
C ILE A 58 -3.96 -3.85 2.76
N GLU A 59 -3.85 -5.16 2.99
CA GLU A 59 -4.77 -5.89 3.85
C GLU A 59 -4.08 -6.93 4.72
N GLY A 60 -4.62 -7.22 5.89
CA GLY A 60 -4.03 -8.22 6.79
C GLY A 60 -4.50 -8.09 8.22
N ILE A 61 -3.71 -8.62 9.15
CA ILE A 61 -3.97 -8.53 10.59
C ILE A 61 -2.91 -7.62 11.23
N TYR A 62 -3.37 -6.60 11.94
CA TYR A 62 -2.57 -5.65 12.70
C TYR A 62 -3.17 -5.48 14.10
N LYS A 63 -2.38 -5.69 15.17
CA LYS A 63 -2.84 -5.64 16.57
C LYS A 63 -4.12 -6.46 16.84
N ASN A 64 -4.21 -7.66 16.26
CA ASN A 64 -5.38 -8.55 16.29
C ASN A 64 -6.65 -8.04 15.59
N GLU A 65 -6.55 -6.94 14.84
CA GLU A 65 -7.65 -6.40 14.04
C GLU A 65 -7.41 -6.62 12.54
N LYS A 66 -8.49 -6.82 11.78
CA LYS A 66 -8.42 -6.88 10.33
C LYS A 66 -8.27 -5.47 9.78
N VAL A 67 -7.22 -5.24 9.01
CA VAL A 67 -7.00 -4.00 8.28
C VAL A 67 -7.19 -4.27 6.80
N LYS A 68 -7.90 -3.36 6.13
CA LYS A 68 -7.98 -3.28 4.68
C LYS A 68 -7.98 -1.81 4.29
N ARG A 69 -7.06 -1.44 3.42
CA ARG A 69 -6.89 -0.09 2.87
C ARG A 69 -6.71 -0.19 1.38
N MET A 70 -7.37 0.71 0.66
CA MET A 70 -7.19 0.90 -0.77
C MET A 70 -6.75 2.34 -0.96
N ILE A 71 -5.59 2.51 -1.59
CA ILE A 71 -5.00 3.81 -1.85
C ILE A 71 -4.91 3.95 -3.37
N SER A 72 -5.66 4.90 -3.92
CA SER A 72 -5.50 5.30 -5.33
C SER A 72 -4.16 6.00 -5.50
N TYR A 73 -3.49 5.81 -6.63
CA TYR A 73 -2.21 6.46 -6.90
C TYR A 73 -2.38 7.95 -7.33
N GLU A 74 -3.60 8.41 -7.60
CA GLU A 74 -3.90 9.80 -7.96
C GLU A 74 -3.55 10.83 -6.87
#